data_AF-A0A5B7VRY1-F1
#
_entry.id   AF-A0A5B7VRY1-F1
#
_cell.length_a   1.000
_cell.length_b   1.000
_cell.length_c   1.000
_cell.angle_alpha   90.00
_cell.angle_beta   90.00
_cell.angle_gamma   90.00
#
_symmetry.space_group_name_H-M   'P 1'
#
loop_
_entity.id
_entity.type
_entity.pdbx_description
1 polymer ?
#
loop_
_entity_poly.entity_id
_entity_poly.type
_entity_poly.pdbx_seq_one_letter_code
_entity_poly.pdbx_strand_id
1 'polypeptide(L)' 'MTTATDAVTSRMRRISNTLHLDDLGESWADVDAYIDALFDFEHISEDDWSRLHRESRALRNETAAKLRKKASFKRY' A
#
# COMPACT_ATOMS: atom_id res chain seq x y z
N MET A 1 -9.33 -18.85 8.84
CA MET A 1 -8.22 -18.77 7.86
C MET A 1 -8.25 -17.37 7.30
N THR A 2 -7.16 -16.62 7.46
CA THR A 2 -7.00 -15.28 6.85
C THR A 2 -6.75 -15.49 5.35
N THR A 3 -7.52 -14.83 4.47
CA THR A 3 -7.31 -14.95 3.03
C THR A 3 -6.08 -14.16 2.59
N ALA A 4 -5.52 -14.47 1.42
CA ALA A 4 -4.42 -13.71 0.84
C ALA A 4 -4.76 -12.21 0.69
N THR A 5 -6.01 -11.92 0.30
CA THR A 5 -6.54 -10.56 0.16
C THR A 5 -6.65 -9.81 1.51
N ASP A 6 -7.02 -10.48 2.59
CA ASP A 6 -7.05 -9.91 3.94
C ASP A 6 -5.63 -9.52 4.42
N ALA A 7 -4.63 -10.35 4.10
CA ALA A 7 -3.24 -10.09 4.45
C ALA A 7 -2.70 -8.83 3.74
N VAL A 8 -2.99 -8.68 2.45
CA VAL A 8 -2.65 -7.47 1.66
C VAL A 8 -3.31 -6.24 2.27
N THR A 9 -4.62 -6.31 2.51
CA THR A 9 -5.40 -5.19 3.08
C THR A 9 -4.86 -4.77 4.45
N SER A 10 -4.49 -5.74 5.29
CA SER A 10 -3.87 -5.49 6.60
C SER A 10 -2.51 -4.80 6.48
N ARG A 11 -1.69 -5.20 5.50
CA ARG A 11 -0.36 -4.60 5.23
C ARG A 11 -0.49 -3.17 4.74
N MET A 12 -1.37 -2.92 3.76
CA MET A 12 -1.71 -1.58 3.27
C MET A 12 -2.14 -0.64 4.40
N ARG A 13 -3.01 -1.12 5.29
CA ARG A 13 -3.49 -0.33 6.43
C ARG A 13 -2.37 0.04 7.39
N ARG A 14 -1.46 -0.89 7.69
CA ARG A 14 -0.29 -0.62 8.55
C ARG A 14 0.61 0.44 7.95
N ILE A 15 0.95 0.32 6.67
CA ILE A 15 1.83 1.25 5.98
C ILE A 15 1.21 2.64 5.91
N SER A 16 -0.09 2.75 5.59
CA SER A 16 -0.78 4.03 5.55
C SER A 16 -0.79 4.79 6.90
N ASN A 17 -0.60 4.08 8.01
CA ASN A 17 -0.54 4.63 9.36
C ASN A 17 0.89 4.89 9.87
N THR A 18 1.92 4.46 9.15
CA THR A 18 3.33 4.66 9.53
C THR A 18 3.72 6.13 9.40
N LEU A 19 4.38 6.67 10.43
CA LEU A 19 4.79 8.08 10.52
C LEU A 19 6.14 8.39 9.86
N HIS A 20 6.96 7.37 9.58
CA HIS A 20 8.30 7.50 9.01
C HIS A 20 8.24 7.54 7.48
N LEU A 21 8.68 8.66 6.91
CA LEU A 21 8.46 8.96 5.49
C LEU A 21 9.37 8.17 4.56
N ASP A 22 10.59 7.93 4.99
CA ASP A 22 11.60 7.22 4.21
C ASP A 22 11.24 5.73 4.08
N ASP A 23 10.61 5.17 5.11
CA ASP A 23 10.13 3.78 5.12
C ASP A 23 8.90 3.58 4.23
N LEU A 24 8.13 4.63 3.92
CA LEU A 24 6.87 4.51 3.18
C LEU A 24 7.09 4.19 1.69
N GLY A 25 8.14 4.74 1.08
CA GLY A 25 8.45 4.49 -0.33
C GLY A 25 8.77 3.02 -0.59
N GLU A 26 9.68 2.47 0.22
CA GLU A 26 10.07 1.07 0.20
C GLU A 26 8.90 0.15 0.61
N SER A 27 8.14 0.54 1.63
CA SER A 27 6.96 -0.21 2.09
C SER A 27 5.85 -0.32 1.02
N TRP A 28 5.58 0.75 0.28
CA TRP A 28 4.57 0.70 -0.80
C TRP A 28 5.06 -0.15 -1.99
N ALA A 29 6.35 -0.11 -2.32
CA ALA A 29 6.92 -0.98 -3.35
C ALA A 29 6.84 -2.46 -2.95
N ASP A 30 7.05 -2.77 -1.68
CA ASP A 30 6.91 -4.11 -1.12
C ASP A 30 5.44 -4.60 -1.12
N VAL A 31 4.45 -3.73 -0.91
CA VAL A 31 3.04 -4.09 -1.09
C VAL A 31 2.71 -4.45 -2.53
N ASP A 32 3.16 -3.63 -3.49
CA ASP A 32 2.93 -3.89 -4.91
C ASP A 32 3.57 -5.23 -5.33
N ALA A 33 4.81 -5.48 -4.92
CA ALA A 33 5.50 -6.75 -5.16
C ALA A 33 4.81 -7.96 -4.51
N TYR A 34 4.23 -7.78 -3.31
CA TYR A 34 3.49 -8.84 -2.64
C TYR A 34 2.17 -9.17 -3.34
N ILE A 35 1.45 -8.16 -3.87
CA ILE A 35 0.24 -8.36 -4.67
C ILE A 35 0.58 -9.13 -5.96
N ASP A 36 1.66 -8.75 -6.63
CA ASP A 36 2.12 -9.41 -7.86
C ASP A 36 2.50 -10.86 -7.58
N ALA A 37 3.26 -11.13 -6.51
CA ALA A 37 3.60 -12.49 -6.12
C ALA A 37 2.36 -13.34 -5.81
N LEU A 38 1.35 -12.79 -5.13
CA LEU A 38 0.11 -13.51 -4.85
C LEU A 38 -0.64 -13.88 -6.14
N PHE A 39 -0.57 -13.05 -7.17
CA PHE A 39 -1.17 -13.34 -8.46
C PHE A 39 -0.36 -14.38 -9.24
N ASP A 40 0.96 -14.25 -9.27
CA ASP A 40 1.86 -15.20 -9.94
C ASP A 40 1.76 -16.63 -9.36
N PHE A 41 1.47 -16.74 -8.06
CA PHE A 41 1.24 -18.03 -7.37
C PHE A 41 -0.23 -18.47 -7.33
N GLU A 42 -1.11 -17.84 -8.13
CA GLU A 42 -2.54 -18.15 -8.23
C GLU A 42 -3.30 -18.11 -6.89
N HIS A 43 -2.82 -17.31 -5.93
CA HIS A 43 -3.46 -17.14 -4.62
C HIS A 43 -4.61 -16.13 -4.63
N ILE A 44 -4.69 -15.29 -5.65
CA ILE A 44 -5.75 -14.30 -5.86
C ILE A 44 -6.21 -14.30 -7.33
N SER A 45 -7.46 -13.91 -7.57
CA SER A 45 -8.01 -13.77 -8.92
C SER A 45 -7.48 -12.53 -9.63
N GLU A 46 -7.63 -12.44 -10.96
CA GLU A 46 -7.29 -11.24 -11.75
C GLU A 46 -8.11 -10.02 -11.28
N ASP A 47 -9.38 -10.24 -10.94
CA ASP A 47 -10.26 -9.20 -10.38
C ASP A 47 -9.74 -8.69 -9.04
N ASP A 48 -9.30 -9.58 -8.15
CA ASP A 48 -8.70 -9.21 -6.87
C ASP A 48 -7.36 -8.52 -7.04
N TRP A 49 -6.49 -9.01 -7.93
CA TRP A 49 -5.21 -8.37 -8.25
C TRP A 49 -5.42 -6.94 -8.74
N SER A 50 -6.32 -6.75 -9.72
CA SER A 50 -6.66 -5.44 -10.28
C SER A 50 -7.23 -4.49 -9.22
N ARG A 51 -8.14 -4.98 -8.38
CA ARG A 51 -8.73 -4.22 -7.26
C ARG A 51 -7.67 -3.80 -6.25
N LEU A 52 -6.82 -4.73 -5.81
CA LEU A 52 -5.77 -4.46 -4.82
C LEU A 52 -4.71 -3.50 -5.36
N HIS A 53 -4.30 -3.62 -6.62
CA HIS A 53 -3.39 -2.66 -7.26
C HIS A 53 -3.97 -1.25 -7.29
N ARG A 54 -5.26 -1.13 -7.62
CA ARG A 54 -5.95 0.16 -7.63
C ARG A 54 -6.02 0.78 -6.23
N GLU A 55 -6.35 -0.02 -5.23
CA GLU A 55 -6.39 0.41 -3.82
C GLU A 55 -4.98 0.81 -3.31
N SER A 56 -3.95 0.01 -3.61
CA SER A 56 -2.54 0.31 -3.29
C SER A 56 -2.13 1.69 -3.82
N ARG A 57 -2.40 1.95 -5.09
CA ARG A 57 -2.08 3.23 -5.74
C ARG A 57 -2.84 4.40 -5.12
N ALA A 58 -4.12 4.22 -4.81
CA ALA A 58 -4.93 5.25 -4.16
C ALA A 58 -4.33 5.62 -2.79
N LEU A 59 -4.01 4.63 -1.96
CA LEU A 59 -3.42 4.84 -0.65
C LEU A 59 -2.02 5.45 -0.73
N ARG A 60 -1.19 5.05 -1.69
CA ARG A 60 0.11 5.68 -1.95
C ARG A 60 -0.03 7.15 -2.31
N ASN A 61 -0.99 7.50 -3.17
CA ASN A 61 -1.27 8.89 -3.55
C ASN A 61 -1.78 9.73 -2.36
N GLU A 62 -2.72 9.17 -1.57
CA GLU A 62 -3.20 9.81 -0.34
C GLU A 62 -2.08 10.03 0.66
N THR A 63 -1.21 9.03 0.83
CA THR A 63 -0.04 9.11 1.69
C THR A 63 0.86 10.25 1.22
N ALA A 64 1.24 10.27 -0.06
CA ALA A 64 2.05 11.34 -0.65
C ALA A 64 1.43 12.74 -0.48
N ALA A 65 0.11 12.87 -0.61
CA ALA A 65 -0.60 14.12 -0.36
C ALA A 65 -0.53 14.56 1.11
N LYS A 66 -0.72 13.63 2.06
CA LYS A 66 -0.53 13.88 3.50
C LYS A 66 0.91 14.30 3.79
N LEU A 67 1.90 13.70 3.13
CA LEU A 67 3.32 14.07 3.30
C LEU A 67 3.61 15.48 2.83
N ARG A 68 3.13 15.84 1.63
CA ARG A 68 3.26 17.22 1.09
C ARG A 68 2.66 18.23 2.05
N LYS A 69 1.47 17.95 2.62
CA LYS A 69 0.81 18.80 3.61
C LYS A 69 1.58 18.91 4.94
N LYS A 70 2.18 17.82 5.42
CA LYS A 70 3.01 17.81 6.64
C LYS A 70 4.32 18.59 6.44
N ALA A 71 4.96 18.41 5.29
CA ALA A 71 6.17 19.13 4.92
C ALA A 71 5.93 20.64 4.78
N SER A 72 4.76 21.06 4.26
CA SER A 72 4.39 22.48 4.19
C SER A 72 4.10 23.08 5.57
N PHE A 73 3.55 22.31 6.51
CA PHE A 73 3.27 22.77 7.87
C PHE A 73 4.53 22.97 8.73
N LYS A 74 5.59 22.21 8.48
CA LYS A 74 6.85 22.30 9.24
C LYS A 74 7.74 23.50 8.86
N ARG A 75 7.31 24.31 7.88
CA ARG A 75 8.03 25.49 7.37
C ARG A 75 7.59 26.82 8.00
N TYR A 76 6.66 26.81 8.97
CA TYR A 76 6.21 27.98 9.73
C TYR A 76 6.58 27.86 11.20
#